data_AF-A0A7Y4YE31-F1
#
_entry.id   AF-A0A7Y4YE31-F1
#
_cell.length_a   1.000
_cell.length_b   1.000
_cell.length_c   1.000
_cell.angle_alpha   90.00
_cell.angle_beta   90.00
_cell.angle_gamma   90.00
#
_symmetry.space_group_name_H-M   'P 1'
#
loop_
_entity.id
_entity.type
_entity.pdbx_description
1 polymer ?
#
loop_
_entity_poly.entity_id
_entity_poly.type
_entity_poly.pdbx_seq_one_letter_code
_entity_poly.pdbx_strand_id
1 'polypeptide(L)'
;MMKCSLSTNKIKKQTGIVFFVLLLTGSSLKIIAQPVNEYSLKVESMVANSEKKTYGQWKWYNTRTIQTLNGFKNTAVIKTDKYGGGTDRKFKATGFFYSAKINNRWWIIDPDGYCMINIALNNVATAASDSSLQLMQQKYGDKKNWAANTKSLMSELGFNALGAWSDNPSFLQLKEQEAKPFSYTIIKGFMSDYGRKKGETYQLPGHTGYPDNTIFVFDTAFVSFCDEYAKQLAATKDDKNLFGYFSDNEMPFQRLSLDRYLAKKDTADEGCIAAKNWLQNKNIQVKEITDKERNEFLGLMAERYYSIVSKAIKKYDPNHLYLGSRFHSYEKKVAEVFNAAGKYVDVIAVNYYREWTPLQEDVINWEAWSGKPFIITEWYTKGEDSGMPNYSGAGWIVRTQKDRGLFYQNFTLALLESKNCVGFHWFKYQDNDPSNLKTDPSNRDANKGIVKLDYTLYSDLTDKMKALNTNVYSLIDFFDARKK
;
A
#
# COMPACT_ATOMS: atom_id res chain seq x y z
N MET A 1 71.45 -30.74 -38.79
CA MET A 1 72.15 -30.67 -37.48
C MET A 1 71.08 -30.69 -36.40
N MET A 2 70.67 -31.88 -35.91
CA MET A 2 71.12 -32.52 -34.65
C MET A 2 70.98 -31.57 -33.44
N LYS A 3 70.22 -31.83 -32.37
CA LYS A 3 69.90 -33.07 -31.60
C LYS A 3 68.43 -33.02 -31.08
N CYS A 4 67.59 -34.07 -31.06
CA CYS A 4 67.52 -35.26 -30.16
C CYS A 4 67.62 -34.90 -28.65
N SER A 5 66.80 -35.38 -27.69
CA SER A 5 65.93 -36.58 -27.63
C SER A 5 65.04 -36.62 -26.36
N LEU A 6 63.85 -37.24 -26.49
CA LEU A 6 63.17 -38.23 -25.62
C LEU A 6 62.93 -37.99 -24.11
N SER A 7 61.66 -38.11 -23.68
CA SER A 7 61.24 -39.22 -22.77
C SER A 7 59.71 -39.24 -22.55
N THR A 8 59.17 -40.46 -22.63
CA THR A 8 57.78 -40.93 -22.47
C THR A 8 57.33 -41.07 -21.01
N ASN A 9 56.03 -40.87 -20.69
CA ASN A 9 55.15 -41.94 -20.16
C ASN A 9 53.72 -41.48 -19.79
N LYS A 10 52.77 -42.36 -20.11
CA LYS A 10 51.35 -42.35 -19.73
C LYS A 10 51.16 -42.56 -18.22
N ILE A 11 50.06 -42.05 -17.64
CA ILE A 11 49.01 -42.81 -16.93
C ILE A 11 47.92 -41.86 -16.36
N LYS A 12 46.66 -42.28 -16.53
CA LYS A 12 45.41 -41.71 -16.02
C LYS A 12 45.40 -41.49 -14.50
N LYS A 13 44.71 -40.44 -14.05
CA LYS A 13 43.72 -40.53 -12.96
C LYS A 13 42.69 -39.42 -13.06
N GLN A 14 41.43 -39.82 -13.22
CA GLN A 14 40.25 -39.00 -12.95
C GLN A 14 40.30 -38.56 -11.49
N THR A 15 40.15 -37.26 -11.27
CA THR A 15 39.67 -36.71 -9.99
C THR A 15 38.47 -35.86 -10.31
N GLY A 16 37.29 -36.39 -9.94
CA GLY A 16 36.02 -35.73 -10.11
C GLY A 16 35.96 -34.45 -9.29
N ILE A 17 35.64 -33.35 -9.96
CA ILE A 17 35.11 -32.16 -9.30
C ILE A 17 33.61 -32.43 -9.15
N VAL A 18 33.19 -32.71 -7.92
CA VAL A 18 31.79 -32.76 -7.54
C VAL A 18 31.27 -31.33 -7.60
N PHE A 19 30.60 -30.98 -8.70
CA PHE A 19 29.70 -29.84 -8.72
C PHE A 19 28.50 -30.19 -7.84
N PHE A 20 28.42 -29.60 -6.65
CA PHE A 20 27.18 -29.52 -5.92
C PHE A 20 26.25 -28.61 -6.72
N VAL A 21 25.48 -29.20 -7.64
CA VAL A 21 24.32 -28.56 -8.23
C VAL A 21 23.30 -28.45 -7.10
N LEU A 22 23.22 -27.28 -6.47
CA LEU A 22 22.00 -26.91 -5.76
C LEU A 22 20.91 -26.88 -6.83
N LEU A 23 20.08 -27.92 -6.85
CA LEU A 23 18.77 -27.92 -7.47
C LEU A 23 17.90 -26.92 -6.72
N LEU A 24 18.12 -25.63 -6.99
CA LEU A 24 17.05 -24.65 -6.92
C LEU A 24 16.07 -25.06 -8.01
N THR A 25 14.97 -25.69 -7.60
CA THR A 25 13.79 -25.83 -8.44
C THR A 25 13.26 -24.43 -8.72
N GLY A 26 13.91 -23.74 -9.65
CA GLY A 26 13.43 -22.49 -10.21
C GLY A 26 12.19 -22.82 -10.99
N SER A 27 11.03 -22.61 -10.39
CA SER A 27 9.82 -22.32 -11.15
C SER A 27 10.15 -21.07 -11.97
N SER A 28 10.51 -21.26 -13.24
CA SER A 28 10.60 -20.18 -14.22
C SER A 28 9.20 -19.59 -14.34
N LEU A 29 8.92 -18.55 -13.54
CA LEU A 29 7.75 -17.70 -13.70
C LEU A 29 7.86 -17.09 -15.10
N LYS A 30 7.10 -17.65 -16.04
CA LYS A 30 6.90 -17.01 -17.34
C LYS A 30 6.27 -15.65 -17.05
N ILE A 31 7.03 -14.58 -17.22
CA ILE A 31 6.49 -13.23 -17.33
C ILE A 31 5.67 -13.24 -18.62
N ILE A 32 4.35 -13.35 -18.49
CA ILE A 32 3.45 -13.34 -19.65
C ILE A 32 3.29 -11.88 -20.06
N ALA A 33 3.77 -11.56 -21.26
CA ALA A 33 3.62 -10.23 -21.84
C ALA A 33 2.13 -9.85 -21.84
N GLN A 34 1.81 -8.68 -21.27
CA GLN A 34 0.47 -8.12 -21.34
C GLN A 34 0.03 -8.03 -22.81
N PRO A 35 -1.23 -8.34 -23.14
CA PRO A 35 -1.71 -8.26 -24.52
C PRO A 35 -1.58 -6.81 -25.01
N VAL A 36 -0.58 -6.58 -25.88
CA VAL A 36 -0.15 -5.25 -26.36
C VAL A 36 -1.30 -4.47 -26.99
N ASN A 37 -2.31 -5.17 -27.52
CA ASN A 37 -3.47 -4.58 -28.18
C ASN A 37 -4.51 -3.93 -27.22
N GLU A 38 -4.46 -4.18 -25.90
CA GLU A 38 -5.39 -3.54 -24.94
C GLU A 38 -4.89 -2.17 -24.45
N TYR A 39 -3.58 -1.95 -24.55
CA TYR A 39 -2.90 -0.71 -24.19
C TYR A 39 -2.89 0.28 -25.37
N SER A 40 -4.06 0.48 -25.97
CA SER A 40 -4.23 1.24 -27.21
C SER A 40 -4.38 2.76 -27.01
N LEU A 41 -4.59 3.21 -25.77
CA LEU A 41 -4.62 4.63 -25.43
C LEU A 41 -3.24 5.10 -24.99
N LYS A 42 -3.00 6.41 -25.06
CA LYS A 42 -1.82 7.05 -24.50
C LYS A 42 -2.23 8.23 -23.64
N VAL A 43 -1.58 8.37 -22.49
CA VAL A 43 -1.75 9.50 -21.59
C VAL A 43 -0.39 10.13 -21.36
N GLU A 44 -0.34 11.45 -21.44
CA GLU A 44 0.86 12.21 -21.13
C GLU A 44 0.93 12.43 -19.62
N SER A 45 2.08 12.15 -19.01
CA SER A 45 2.31 12.44 -17.61
C SER A 45 3.73 12.86 -17.29
N MET A 46 3.88 13.57 -16.17
CA MET A 46 5.16 13.98 -15.62
C MET A 46 5.17 13.85 -14.09
N VAL A 47 6.33 14.06 -13.48
CA VAL A 47 6.50 14.13 -12.02
C VAL A 47 6.97 15.52 -11.62
N ALA A 48 6.59 15.97 -10.43
CA ALA A 48 7.14 17.18 -9.83
C ALA A 48 8.27 16.85 -8.85
N ASN A 49 9.21 17.77 -8.71
CA ASN A 49 10.12 17.84 -7.59
C ASN A 49 9.57 18.84 -6.58
N SER A 50 9.09 18.35 -5.43
CA SER A 50 8.45 19.17 -4.41
C SER A 50 9.41 20.14 -3.72
N GLU A 51 10.67 19.74 -3.52
CA GLU A 51 11.69 20.56 -2.85
C GLU A 51 12.13 21.73 -3.73
N LYS A 52 12.44 21.44 -5.00
CA LYS A 52 12.89 22.42 -5.98
C LYS A 52 11.74 23.23 -6.59
N LYS A 53 10.50 22.78 -6.39
CA LYS A 53 9.29 23.31 -7.05
C LYS A 53 9.46 23.38 -8.57
N THR A 54 9.91 22.27 -9.15
CA THR A 54 10.10 22.15 -10.60
C THR A 54 9.34 20.95 -11.16
N TYR A 55 9.05 20.99 -12.45
CA TYR A 55 8.44 19.89 -13.17
C TYR A 55 9.48 19.09 -13.95
N GLY A 56 9.23 17.78 -14.05
CA GLY A 56 9.93 16.92 -14.98
C GLY A 56 9.44 17.09 -16.42
N GLN A 57 9.93 16.22 -17.30
CA GLN A 57 9.50 16.19 -18.69
C GLN A 57 8.21 15.38 -18.83
N TRP A 58 7.31 15.87 -19.70
CA TRP A 58 6.15 15.13 -20.14
C TRP A 58 6.56 13.88 -20.94
N LYS A 59 5.91 12.75 -20.65
CA LYS A 59 6.15 11.47 -21.32
C LYS A 59 4.83 10.78 -21.60
N TRP A 60 4.77 10.07 -22.72
CA TRP A 60 3.62 9.25 -23.09
C TRP A 60 3.69 7.87 -22.43
N TYR A 61 2.59 7.47 -21.81
CA TYR A 61 2.42 6.15 -21.23
C TYR A 61 1.25 5.42 -21.88
N ASN A 62 1.51 4.19 -22.32
CA ASN A 62 0.46 3.34 -22.86
C ASN A 62 -0.55 3.00 -21.75
N THR A 63 -1.83 3.06 -22.09
CA THR A 63 -2.92 3.07 -21.12
C THR A 63 -4.05 2.18 -21.62
N ARG A 64 -4.63 1.38 -20.74
CA ARG A 64 -5.84 0.60 -21.01
C ARG A 64 -7.01 1.03 -20.14
N THR A 65 -8.22 0.77 -20.62
CA THR A 65 -9.48 1.02 -19.91
C THR A 65 -10.39 -0.17 -20.09
N ILE A 66 -11.53 -0.19 -19.40
CA ILE A 66 -12.54 -1.24 -19.59
C ILE A 66 -12.97 -1.34 -21.07
N GLN A 67 -13.04 -0.20 -21.75
CA GLN A 67 -13.44 -0.10 -23.16
C GLN A 67 -12.41 -0.70 -24.12
N THR A 68 -11.15 -0.82 -23.71
CA THR A 68 -10.07 -1.39 -24.54
C THR A 68 -9.79 -2.85 -24.23
N LEU A 69 -10.52 -3.46 -23.29
CA LEU A 69 -10.38 -4.89 -22.97
C LEU A 69 -11.00 -5.75 -24.08
N ASN A 70 -10.19 -6.61 -24.68
CA ASN A 70 -10.63 -7.47 -25.76
C ASN A 70 -11.55 -8.58 -25.25
N GLY A 71 -12.80 -8.57 -25.72
CA GLY A 71 -13.81 -9.56 -25.37
C GLY A 71 -14.52 -9.31 -24.04
N PHE A 72 -14.20 -8.23 -23.31
CA PHE A 72 -15.00 -7.86 -22.14
C PHE A 72 -16.33 -7.29 -22.62
N LYS A 73 -17.42 -7.96 -22.27
CA LYS A 73 -18.79 -7.45 -22.44
C LYS A 73 -19.41 -7.37 -21.07
N ASN A 74 -19.93 -6.22 -20.70
CA ASN A 74 -20.65 -6.07 -19.44
C ASN A 74 -22.05 -6.70 -19.57
N THR A 75 -22.12 -8.04 -19.47
CA THR A 75 -23.35 -8.80 -19.71
C THR A 75 -24.18 -9.03 -18.43
N ALA A 76 -23.58 -8.87 -17.25
CA ALA A 76 -24.28 -8.91 -15.97
C ALA A 76 -23.46 -8.24 -14.85
N VAL A 77 -24.09 -7.32 -14.12
CA VAL A 77 -23.54 -6.78 -12.87
C VAL A 77 -23.81 -7.78 -11.75
N ILE A 78 -22.74 -8.29 -11.13
CA ILE A 78 -22.86 -9.15 -9.96
C ILE A 78 -23.40 -8.32 -8.80
N LYS A 79 -24.53 -8.76 -8.23
CA LYS A 79 -25.12 -8.12 -7.05
C LYS A 79 -24.17 -8.22 -5.87
N THR A 80 -24.16 -7.18 -5.05
CA THR A 80 -23.38 -7.15 -3.83
C THR A 80 -24.27 -7.25 -2.60
N ASP A 81 -23.71 -7.79 -1.53
CA ASP A 81 -24.30 -7.78 -0.20
C ASP A 81 -24.23 -6.37 0.44
N LYS A 82 -24.48 -6.27 1.75
CA LYS A 82 -24.44 -4.99 2.47
C LYS A 82 -23.03 -4.44 2.71
N TYR A 83 -22.00 -5.29 2.73
CA TYR A 83 -20.58 -4.91 2.86
C TYR A 83 -19.92 -4.61 1.51
N GLY A 84 -20.59 -4.97 0.40
CA GLY A 84 -20.07 -4.82 -0.95
C GLY A 84 -19.43 -6.09 -1.51
N GLY A 85 -19.53 -7.23 -0.82
CA GLY A 85 -19.12 -8.56 -1.28
C GLY A 85 -20.05 -9.13 -2.35
N GLY A 86 -19.51 -9.86 -3.33
CA GLY A 86 -20.29 -10.45 -4.43
C GLY A 86 -21.20 -11.58 -3.95
N THR A 87 -22.51 -11.49 -4.20
CA THR A 87 -23.48 -12.47 -3.65
C THR A 87 -23.43 -13.85 -4.30
N ASP A 88 -22.65 -14.00 -5.37
CA ASP A 88 -22.45 -15.24 -6.12
C ASP A 88 -21.37 -16.16 -5.52
N ARG A 89 -20.59 -15.66 -4.54
CA ARG A 89 -19.46 -16.37 -3.93
C ARG A 89 -19.47 -16.21 -2.42
N LYS A 90 -19.92 -17.25 -1.72
CA LYS A 90 -20.08 -17.26 -0.26
C LYS A 90 -19.27 -18.38 0.40
N PHE A 91 -18.63 -18.04 1.50
CA PHE A 91 -17.79 -18.87 2.35
C PHE A 91 -18.23 -18.74 3.81
N LYS A 92 -17.43 -19.28 4.74
CA LYS A 92 -17.75 -19.27 6.17
C LYS A 92 -17.85 -17.83 6.69
N ALA A 93 -19.02 -17.45 7.17
CA ALA A 93 -19.21 -16.21 7.92
C ALA A 93 -18.59 -16.34 9.31
N THR A 94 -17.74 -15.39 9.70
CA THR A 94 -17.11 -15.33 11.03
C THR A 94 -17.65 -14.17 11.86
N GLY A 95 -18.43 -13.27 11.24
CA GLY A 95 -18.82 -12.00 11.84
C GLY A 95 -17.75 -10.90 11.73
N PHE A 96 -16.59 -11.18 11.12
CA PHE A 96 -15.50 -10.24 10.92
C PHE A 96 -14.85 -10.43 9.54
N PHE A 97 -14.13 -9.43 9.05
CA PHE A 97 -13.37 -9.55 7.81
C PHE A 97 -12.17 -10.48 8.00
N TYR A 98 -11.93 -11.39 7.05
CA TYR A 98 -10.72 -12.23 7.02
C TYR A 98 -10.21 -12.45 5.61
N SER A 99 -8.91 -12.74 5.44
CA SER A 99 -8.34 -13.06 4.13
C SER A 99 -8.34 -14.58 3.88
N ALA A 100 -8.63 -14.99 2.64
CA ALA A 100 -8.60 -16.40 2.24
C ALA A 100 -8.13 -16.56 0.79
N LYS A 101 -7.33 -17.59 0.52
CA LYS A 101 -6.96 -18.00 -0.84
C LYS A 101 -7.91 -19.09 -1.33
N ILE A 102 -8.69 -18.79 -2.35
CA ILE A 102 -9.73 -19.66 -2.93
C ILE A 102 -9.46 -19.79 -4.42
N ASN A 103 -9.35 -21.03 -4.91
CA ASN A 103 -9.09 -21.31 -6.35
C ASN A 103 -7.90 -20.51 -6.91
N ASN A 104 -6.82 -20.43 -6.15
CA ASN A 104 -5.60 -19.67 -6.47
C ASN A 104 -5.79 -18.14 -6.59
N ARG A 105 -6.86 -17.57 -6.01
CA ARG A 105 -7.04 -16.13 -5.85
C ARG A 105 -7.28 -15.79 -4.39
N TRP A 106 -6.62 -14.75 -3.91
CA TRP A 106 -6.88 -14.16 -2.62
C TRP A 106 -8.13 -13.27 -2.64
N TRP A 107 -8.90 -13.37 -1.57
CA TRP A 107 -10.07 -12.54 -1.31
C TRP A 107 -10.03 -12.03 0.13
N ILE A 108 -10.67 -10.89 0.36
CA ILE A 108 -11.29 -10.65 1.67
C ILE A 108 -12.63 -11.37 1.67
N ILE A 109 -12.95 -12.03 2.77
CA ILE A 109 -14.29 -12.50 3.08
C ILE A 109 -14.91 -11.55 4.10
N ASP A 110 -16.08 -11.03 3.78
CA ASP A 110 -16.81 -10.11 4.66
C ASP A 110 -17.46 -10.83 5.87
N PRO A 111 -17.99 -10.07 6.86
CA PRO A 111 -18.61 -10.66 8.04
C PRO A 111 -19.75 -11.64 7.77
N ASP A 112 -20.47 -11.48 6.66
CA ASP A 112 -21.60 -12.34 6.25
C ASP A 112 -21.14 -13.51 5.36
N GLY A 113 -19.86 -13.56 5.00
CA GLY A 113 -19.20 -14.65 4.30
C GLY A 113 -18.99 -14.44 2.80
N TYR A 114 -19.28 -13.28 2.21
CA TYR A 114 -19.11 -13.07 0.76
C TYR A 114 -17.70 -12.57 0.41
N CYS A 115 -17.18 -12.96 -0.75
CA CYS A 115 -15.90 -12.43 -1.18
C CYS A 115 -16.03 -10.96 -1.59
N MET A 116 -15.09 -10.15 -1.11
CA MET A 116 -15.08 -8.71 -1.24
C MET A 116 -13.75 -8.21 -1.81
N ILE A 117 -13.82 -7.18 -2.66
CA ILE A 117 -12.69 -6.29 -2.95
C ILE A 117 -12.91 -4.99 -2.17
N ASN A 118 -11.94 -4.60 -1.35
CA ASN A 118 -12.03 -3.39 -0.54
C ASN A 118 -11.65 -2.16 -1.37
N ILE A 119 -12.65 -1.35 -1.73
CA ILE A 119 -12.51 -0.18 -2.61
C ILE A 119 -12.80 1.07 -1.78
N ALA A 120 -11.75 1.79 -1.43
CA ALA A 120 -11.85 2.92 -0.49
C ALA A 120 -11.33 4.24 -1.05
N LEU A 121 -11.77 5.32 -0.41
CA LEU A 121 -11.08 6.61 -0.44
C LEU A 121 -10.35 6.80 0.88
N ASN A 122 -9.11 7.27 0.83
CA ASN A 122 -8.43 7.76 2.03
C ASN A 122 -8.87 9.18 2.36
N ASN A 123 -8.68 9.55 3.64
CA ASN A 123 -8.90 10.89 4.17
C ASN A 123 -10.27 11.44 3.77
N VAL A 124 -11.31 10.62 3.96
CA VAL A 124 -12.71 11.04 3.83
C VAL A 124 -13.04 11.89 5.05
N ALA A 125 -12.59 13.14 4.98
CA ALA A 125 -12.72 14.16 6.00
C ALA A 125 -12.81 15.52 5.33
N THR A 126 -13.43 16.47 6.01
CA THR A 126 -13.39 17.88 5.64
C THR A 126 -12.00 18.43 5.89
N ALA A 127 -11.41 19.17 4.96
CA ALA A 127 -10.13 19.83 5.21
C ALA A 127 -10.26 20.78 6.42
N ALA A 128 -9.20 20.86 7.22
CA ALA A 128 -9.21 21.57 8.50
C ALA A 128 -8.96 23.08 8.40
N SER A 129 -9.06 23.68 7.21
CA SER A 129 -8.91 25.11 7.03
C SER A 129 -10.22 25.87 7.25
N ASP A 130 -10.13 27.11 7.71
CA ASP A 130 -11.29 27.97 7.94
C ASP A 130 -12.15 28.11 6.67
N SER A 131 -11.50 28.25 5.51
CA SER A 131 -12.16 28.29 4.19
C SER A 131 -12.93 27.01 3.89
N SER A 132 -12.34 25.83 4.13
CA SER A 132 -13.00 24.54 3.89
C SER A 132 -14.17 24.30 4.84
N LEU A 133 -14.05 24.73 6.10
CA LEU A 133 -15.13 24.66 7.08
C LEU A 133 -16.30 25.56 6.68
N GLN A 134 -16.03 26.78 6.21
CA GLN A 134 -17.06 27.68 5.70
C GLN A 134 -17.75 27.11 4.45
N LEU A 135 -16.99 26.57 3.50
CA LEU A 135 -17.55 25.92 2.30
C LEU A 135 -18.39 24.70 2.63
N MET A 136 -17.99 23.91 3.64
CA MET A 136 -18.76 22.77 4.13
C MET A 136 -20.10 23.24 4.71
N GLN A 137 -20.05 24.25 5.58
CA GLN A 137 -21.23 24.84 6.20
C GLN A 137 -22.18 25.42 5.14
N GLN A 138 -21.66 26.13 4.14
CA GLN A 138 -22.47 26.72 3.06
C GLN A 138 -23.15 25.66 2.20
N LYS A 139 -22.45 24.56 1.88
CA LYS A 139 -22.98 23.54 0.97
C LYS A 139 -23.88 22.53 1.67
N TYR A 140 -23.52 22.09 2.87
CA TYR A 140 -24.17 20.97 3.56
C TYR A 140 -24.90 21.40 4.83
N GLY A 141 -24.68 22.60 5.33
CA GLY A 141 -25.29 23.11 6.57
C GLY A 141 -24.67 22.53 7.84
N ASP A 142 -24.20 21.28 7.85
CA ASP A 142 -23.43 20.72 8.95
C ASP A 142 -22.63 19.48 8.52
N LYS A 143 -21.81 18.99 9.46
CA LYS A 143 -20.95 17.83 9.26
C LYS A 143 -21.72 16.52 9.08
N LYS A 144 -22.92 16.39 9.66
CA LYS A 144 -23.76 15.19 9.55
C LYS A 144 -24.32 15.07 8.13
N ASN A 145 -24.84 16.17 7.60
CA ASN A 145 -25.33 16.26 6.23
C ASN A 145 -24.19 16.07 5.23
N TRP A 146 -23.00 16.62 5.51
CA TRP A 146 -21.81 16.34 4.70
C TRP A 146 -21.53 14.83 4.66
N ALA A 147 -21.43 14.17 5.82
CA ALA A 147 -21.13 12.73 5.88
C ALA A 147 -22.19 11.89 5.16
N ALA A 148 -23.48 12.20 5.31
CA ALA A 148 -24.57 11.51 4.62
C ALA A 148 -24.49 11.67 3.10
N ASN A 149 -24.29 12.90 2.61
CA ASN A 149 -24.14 13.18 1.18
C ASN A 149 -22.89 12.52 0.59
N THR A 150 -21.76 12.59 1.31
CA THR A 150 -20.51 11.94 0.90
C THR A 150 -20.65 10.41 0.87
N LYS A 151 -21.35 9.80 1.84
CA LYS A 151 -21.63 8.35 1.83
C LYS A 151 -22.49 7.96 0.63
N SER A 152 -23.53 8.73 0.30
CA SER A 152 -24.36 8.50 -0.89
C SER A 152 -23.53 8.57 -2.17
N LEU A 153 -22.79 9.67 -2.36
CA LEU A 153 -21.91 9.87 -3.51
C LEU A 153 -20.90 8.71 -3.65
N MET A 154 -20.21 8.34 -2.58
CA MET A 154 -19.25 7.24 -2.59
C MET A 154 -19.91 5.91 -2.98
N SER A 155 -21.11 5.63 -2.47
CA SER A 155 -21.87 4.42 -2.79
C SER A 155 -22.27 4.39 -4.27
N GLU A 156 -22.71 5.52 -4.83
CA GLU A 156 -23.04 5.66 -6.26
C GLU A 156 -21.85 5.47 -7.18
N LEU A 157 -20.65 5.82 -6.70
CA LEU A 157 -19.37 5.62 -7.39
C LEU A 157 -18.78 4.21 -7.16
N GLY A 158 -19.47 3.34 -6.41
CA GLY A 158 -19.07 1.96 -6.15
C GLY A 158 -17.96 1.79 -5.10
N PHE A 159 -17.68 2.81 -4.29
CA PHE A 159 -16.84 2.64 -3.10
C PHE A 159 -17.62 1.93 -1.99
N ASN A 160 -16.93 1.09 -1.22
CA ASN A 160 -17.53 0.30 -0.12
C ASN A 160 -16.76 0.45 1.20
N ALA A 161 -15.80 1.37 1.26
CA ALA A 161 -14.92 1.50 2.41
C ALA A 161 -14.40 2.93 2.66
N LEU A 162 -14.10 3.21 3.94
CA LEU A 162 -13.37 4.37 4.41
C LEU A 162 -11.90 3.97 4.69
N GLY A 163 -10.99 4.57 3.93
CA GLY A 163 -9.54 4.34 4.04
C GLY A 163 -8.92 5.11 5.21
N ALA A 164 -7.58 5.09 5.28
CA ALA A 164 -6.82 5.72 6.35
C ALA A 164 -7.15 7.22 6.49
N TRP A 165 -7.12 7.72 7.73
CA TRP A 165 -7.40 9.12 8.10
C TRP A 165 -8.82 9.62 7.77
N SER A 166 -9.77 8.72 7.53
CA SER A 166 -11.18 9.11 7.37
C SER A 166 -11.81 9.49 8.71
N ASP A 167 -12.81 10.35 8.64
CA ASP A 167 -13.58 10.81 9.80
C ASP A 167 -14.65 9.78 10.21
N ASN A 168 -14.19 8.59 10.60
CA ASN A 168 -15.04 7.45 10.93
C ASN A 168 -16.19 7.80 11.89
N PRO A 169 -16.00 8.60 12.97
CA PRO A 169 -17.11 8.94 13.88
C PRO A 169 -18.32 9.58 13.20
N SER A 170 -18.11 10.45 12.21
CA SER A 170 -19.22 11.11 11.49
C SER A 170 -19.97 10.17 10.55
N PHE A 171 -19.33 9.10 10.05
CA PHE A 171 -19.98 8.11 9.19
C PHE A 171 -20.65 6.99 9.98
N LEU A 172 -20.05 6.54 11.08
CA LEU A 172 -20.56 5.42 11.87
C LEU A 172 -21.86 5.73 12.61
N GLN A 173 -22.19 7.01 12.79
CA GLN A 173 -23.44 7.47 13.41
C GLN A 173 -24.61 7.61 12.41
N LEU A 174 -24.37 7.40 11.11
CA LEU A 174 -25.40 7.51 10.08
C LEU A 174 -26.33 6.29 10.10
N LYS A 175 -27.64 6.50 9.94
CA LYS A 175 -28.62 5.40 9.87
C LYS A 175 -28.34 4.47 8.68
N GLU A 176 -27.85 5.02 7.58
CA GLU A 176 -27.49 4.29 6.36
C GLU A 176 -26.34 3.29 6.63
N GLN A 177 -25.52 3.52 7.66
CA GLN A 177 -24.47 2.59 8.07
C GLN A 177 -25.04 1.28 8.63
N GLU A 178 -26.27 1.29 9.18
CA GLU A 178 -26.93 0.08 9.70
C GLU A 178 -27.36 -0.86 8.56
N ALA A 179 -27.84 -0.29 7.43
CA ALA A 179 -28.36 -1.06 6.31
C ALA A 179 -27.28 -1.46 5.29
N LYS A 180 -26.35 -0.55 4.98
CA LYS A 180 -25.24 -0.75 4.03
C LYS A 180 -23.95 -0.13 4.59
N PRO A 181 -23.27 -0.84 5.50
CA PRO A 181 -22.08 -0.32 6.14
C PRO A 181 -20.95 -0.10 5.13
N PHE A 182 -20.27 1.05 5.24
CA PHE A 182 -18.90 1.11 4.76
C PHE A 182 -18.01 0.43 5.77
N SER A 183 -17.22 -0.53 5.31
CA SER A 183 -16.09 -1.00 6.12
C SER A 183 -15.13 0.18 6.35
N TYR A 184 -14.39 0.19 7.45
CA TYR A 184 -13.46 1.29 7.72
C TYR A 184 -12.14 0.80 8.26
N THR A 185 -11.09 1.59 8.05
CA THR A 185 -9.77 1.33 8.63
C THR A 185 -9.44 2.34 9.72
N ILE A 186 -8.63 1.92 10.68
CA ILE A 186 -8.02 2.81 11.66
C ILE A 186 -6.51 2.79 11.42
N ILE A 187 -5.94 3.97 11.24
CA ILE A 187 -4.48 4.12 11.23
C ILE A 187 -4.00 4.55 12.62
N LYS A 188 -2.97 3.87 13.09
CA LYS A 188 -2.23 4.17 14.30
C LYS A 188 -0.80 4.60 13.95
N GLY A 189 -0.07 5.03 14.98
CA GLY A 189 1.35 5.36 14.87
C GLY A 189 2.14 4.65 15.96
N PHE A 190 2.28 3.33 15.91
CA PHE A 190 2.99 2.60 16.96
C PHE A 190 4.44 3.09 17.10
N MET A 191 5.19 3.18 16.00
CA MET A 191 6.56 3.70 16.01
C MET A 191 6.60 5.22 16.06
N SER A 192 5.74 5.88 15.28
CA SER A 192 5.75 7.35 15.20
C SER A 192 5.28 8.02 16.48
N ASP A 193 4.28 7.49 17.18
CA ASP A 193 3.83 8.03 18.48
C ASP A 193 4.79 7.64 19.62
N TYR A 194 5.47 6.50 19.52
CA TYR A 194 6.57 6.18 20.44
C TYR A 194 7.70 7.20 20.31
N GLY A 195 8.14 7.46 19.08
CA GLY A 195 9.14 8.49 18.81
C GLY A 195 8.69 9.90 19.21
N ARG A 196 7.40 10.23 19.05
CA ARG A 196 6.83 11.50 19.53
C ARG A 196 6.84 11.59 21.06
N LYS A 197 6.54 10.49 21.76
CA LYS A 197 6.64 10.41 23.22
C LYS A 197 8.08 10.62 23.71
N LYS A 198 9.08 10.19 22.94
CA LYS A 198 10.50 10.48 23.20
C LYS A 198 10.90 11.92 22.88
N GLY A 199 10.11 12.64 22.09
CA GLY A 199 10.43 14.00 21.63
C GLY A 199 11.46 14.04 20.50
N GLU A 200 11.64 12.93 19.77
CA GLU A 200 12.74 12.76 18.81
C GLU A 200 12.29 12.71 17.34
N THR A 201 10.99 12.63 17.09
CA THR A 201 10.44 12.66 15.72
C THR A 201 10.23 14.07 15.20
N TYR A 202 10.32 14.24 13.88
CA TYR A 202 10.01 15.50 13.19
C TYR A 202 9.20 15.23 11.90
N GLN A 203 8.57 16.27 11.35
CA GLN A 203 7.74 16.14 10.15
C GLN A 203 8.60 16.09 8.88
N LEU A 204 8.39 15.09 8.03
CA LEU A 204 8.84 15.04 6.63
C LEU A 204 7.62 15.07 5.70
N PRO A 205 7.75 15.44 4.40
CA PRO A 205 6.61 15.39 3.49
C PRO A 205 6.03 13.96 3.37
N GLY A 206 4.82 13.76 3.90
CA GLY A 206 4.07 12.49 3.80
C GLY A 206 4.36 11.46 4.89
N HIS A 207 5.40 11.63 5.70
CA HIS A 207 5.79 10.65 6.73
C HIS A 207 6.55 11.26 7.91
N THR A 208 6.77 10.45 8.95
CA THR A 208 7.52 10.83 10.15
C THR A 208 9.02 10.65 9.93
N GLY A 209 9.79 11.70 10.24
CA GLY A 209 11.25 11.66 10.31
C GLY A 209 11.75 11.21 11.67
N TYR A 210 12.89 10.53 11.68
CA TYR A 210 13.56 10.00 12.86
C TYR A 210 15.04 10.43 12.87
N PRO A 211 15.69 10.55 14.05
CA PRO A 211 17.10 10.88 14.13
C PRO A 211 17.96 9.88 13.35
N ASP A 212 18.90 10.39 12.57
CA ASP A 212 19.75 9.63 11.64
C ASP A 212 18.99 8.73 10.66
N ASN A 213 17.68 8.96 10.50
CA ASN A 213 16.77 8.10 9.76
C ASN A 213 16.80 6.63 10.24
N THR A 214 16.86 6.46 11.57
CA THR A 214 16.84 5.19 12.30
C THR A 214 15.63 5.17 13.24
N ILE A 215 14.80 4.13 13.17
CA ILE A 215 13.61 3.98 14.04
C ILE A 215 14.00 3.39 15.41
N PHE A 216 13.13 3.53 16.40
CA PHE A 216 13.36 3.04 17.76
C PHE A 216 12.92 1.58 17.96
N VAL A 217 13.07 0.74 16.92
CA VAL A 217 12.58 -0.64 16.96
C VAL A 217 13.34 -1.51 17.97
N PHE A 218 14.59 -1.18 18.25
CA PHE A 218 15.43 -1.93 19.18
C PHE A 218 15.19 -1.56 20.64
N ASP A 219 14.67 -0.37 20.93
CA ASP A 219 14.38 0.10 22.27
C ASP A 219 13.55 -0.91 23.06
N THR A 220 14.03 -1.28 24.23
CA THR A 220 13.35 -2.24 25.11
C THR A 220 12.02 -1.67 25.60
N ALA A 221 11.95 -0.35 25.80
CA ALA A 221 10.74 0.35 26.19
C ALA A 221 9.66 0.40 25.08
N PHE A 222 10.01 0.16 23.81
CA PHE A 222 9.04 0.09 22.71
C PHE A 222 8.02 -1.03 22.94
N VAL A 223 8.43 -2.17 23.50
CA VAL A 223 7.56 -3.32 23.77
C VAL A 223 6.43 -2.94 24.75
N SER A 224 6.80 -2.36 25.89
CA SER A 224 5.84 -1.92 26.91
C SER A 224 4.97 -0.77 26.41
N PHE A 225 5.54 0.12 25.58
CA PHE A 225 4.75 1.17 24.92
C PHE A 225 3.68 0.56 24.01
N CYS A 226 4.02 -0.40 23.15
CA CYS A 226 3.04 -1.03 22.24
C CYS A 226 1.90 -1.70 23.00
N ASP A 227 2.19 -2.42 24.10
CA ASP A 227 1.15 -3.05 24.91
C ASP A 227 0.18 -2.02 25.51
N GLU A 228 0.72 -0.95 26.12
CA GLU A 228 -0.10 0.11 26.70
C GLU A 228 -0.92 0.84 25.62
N TYR A 229 -0.26 1.20 24.51
CA TYR A 229 -0.86 1.94 23.42
C TYR A 229 -1.98 1.13 22.74
N ALA A 230 -1.85 -0.20 22.63
CA ALA A 230 -2.86 -1.05 22.01
C ALA A 230 -4.14 -1.24 22.85
N LYS A 231 -4.15 -0.88 24.14
CA LYS A 231 -5.38 -0.94 24.98
C LYS A 231 -6.53 -0.14 24.38
N GLN A 232 -6.24 0.96 23.70
CA GLN A 232 -7.26 1.80 23.07
C GLN A 232 -8.05 1.07 21.97
N LEU A 233 -7.51 -0.02 21.41
CA LEU A 233 -8.17 -0.79 20.34
C LEU A 233 -9.39 -1.55 20.88
N ALA A 234 -9.44 -1.82 22.19
CA ALA A 234 -10.58 -2.49 22.82
C ALA A 234 -11.91 -1.74 22.61
N ALA A 235 -11.87 -0.42 22.34
CA ALA A 235 -13.05 0.39 22.08
C ALA A 235 -13.82 0.00 20.79
N THR A 236 -13.15 -0.65 19.83
CA THR A 236 -13.73 -1.03 18.53
C THR A 236 -13.65 -2.53 18.24
N LYS A 237 -13.15 -3.34 19.18
CA LYS A 237 -12.82 -4.77 18.97
C LYS A 237 -13.99 -5.68 18.57
N ASP A 238 -15.22 -5.24 18.85
CA ASP A 238 -16.45 -5.98 18.56
C ASP A 238 -17.25 -5.37 17.39
N ASP A 239 -16.78 -4.26 16.79
CA ASP A 239 -17.45 -3.62 15.65
C ASP A 239 -17.14 -4.36 14.34
N LYS A 240 -18.11 -5.13 13.86
CA LYS A 240 -18.01 -5.94 12.64
C LYS A 240 -17.71 -5.14 11.37
N ASN A 241 -17.89 -3.82 11.37
CA ASN A 241 -17.62 -2.96 10.22
C ASN A 241 -16.15 -2.49 10.16
N LEU A 242 -15.38 -2.68 11.24
CA LEU A 242 -13.95 -2.39 11.22
C LEU A 242 -13.25 -3.42 10.32
N PHE A 243 -12.61 -2.93 9.26
CA PHE A 243 -11.82 -3.75 8.35
C PHE A 243 -10.51 -4.20 9.00
N GLY A 244 -9.82 -3.25 9.65
CA GLY A 244 -8.54 -3.53 10.29
C GLY A 244 -7.71 -2.29 10.61
N TYR A 245 -6.49 -2.55 11.08
CA TYR A 245 -5.55 -1.54 11.56
C TYR A 245 -4.32 -1.43 10.67
N PHE A 246 -3.98 -0.20 10.30
CA PHE A 246 -2.61 0.14 9.91
C PHE A 246 -1.83 0.55 11.16
N SER A 247 -0.63 0.01 11.36
CA SER A 247 0.17 0.31 12.55
C SER A 247 0.99 1.59 12.46
N ASP A 248 1.39 1.97 11.26
CA ASP A 248 2.14 3.20 10.93
C ASP A 248 1.97 3.51 9.42
N ASN A 249 2.60 4.59 8.96
CA ASN A 249 2.66 5.00 7.55
C ASN A 249 4.11 5.21 7.11
N GLU A 250 4.54 4.57 6.01
CA GLU A 250 5.79 4.87 5.31
C GLU A 250 7.05 4.89 6.20
N MET A 251 7.15 3.94 7.13
CA MET A 251 8.30 3.85 8.03
C MET A 251 9.62 3.66 7.26
N PRO A 252 10.75 4.23 7.73
CA PRO A 252 12.00 4.23 6.99
C PRO A 252 12.77 2.90 7.11
N PHE A 253 12.29 1.87 6.41
CA PHE A 253 13.05 0.66 6.12
C PHE A 253 13.96 0.90 4.90
N GLN A 254 15.06 1.62 5.12
CA GLN A 254 15.93 2.07 4.03
C GLN A 254 17.18 1.20 3.86
N ARG A 255 17.69 1.12 2.62
CA ARG A 255 18.90 0.38 2.27
C ARG A 255 20.07 0.57 3.24
N LEU A 256 20.31 1.78 3.72
CA LEU A 256 21.45 2.12 4.60
C LEU A 256 21.10 2.12 6.10
N SER A 257 19.97 1.50 6.52
CA SER A 257 19.59 1.50 7.94
C SER A 257 20.66 0.86 8.82
N LEU A 258 21.25 -0.28 8.43
CA LEU A 258 22.35 -0.92 9.15
C LEU A 258 23.54 0.04 9.31
N ASP A 259 24.00 0.65 8.22
CA ASP A 259 25.10 1.60 8.20
C ASP A 259 24.84 2.78 9.15
N ARG A 260 23.60 3.30 9.18
CA ARG A 260 23.22 4.43 10.03
C ARG A 260 23.19 4.08 11.51
N TYR A 261 22.71 2.90 11.90
CA TYR A 261 22.81 2.46 13.31
C TYR A 261 24.26 2.31 13.76
N LEU A 262 25.14 1.78 12.90
CA LEU A 262 26.56 1.63 13.20
C LEU A 262 27.28 2.99 13.32
N ALA A 263 26.81 4.00 12.58
CA ALA A 263 27.38 5.35 12.56
C ALA A 263 26.84 6.29 13.66
N LYS A 264 25.93 5.84 14.53
CA LYS A 264 25.39 6.68 15.61
C LYS A 264 26.51 7.13 16.54
N LYS A 265 26.51 8.43 16.86
CA LYS A 265 27.46 9.04 17.79
C LYS A 265 27.26 8.51 19.21
N ASP A 266 26.01 8.35 19.62
CA ASP A 266 25.69 7.70 20.88
C ASP A 266 25.83 6.18 20.72
N THR A 267 26.95 5.66 21.21
CA THR A 267 27.22 4.21 21.16
C THR A 267 26.42 3.40 22.18
N ALA A 268 25.75 4.06 23.13
CA ALA A 268 24.83 3.43 24.08
C ALA A 268 23.40 3.29 23.51
N ASP A 269 23.11 3.87 22.34
CA ASP A 269 21.85 3.68 21.63
C ASP A 269 21.58 2.17 21.40
N GLU A 270 20.38 1.71 21.79
CA GLU A 270 20.01 0.29 21.72
C GLU A 270 20.04 -0.25 20.28
N GLY A 271 19.76 0.59 19.28
CA GLY A 271 19.89 0.24 17.87
C GLY A 271 21.33 0.12 17.40
N CYS A 272 22.22 1.01 17.87
CA CYS A 272 23.66 0.91 17.63
C CYS A 272 24.24 -0.38 18.22
N ILE A 273 23.87 -0.69 19.47
CA ILE A 273 24.26 -1.94 20.16
C ILE A 273 23.73 -3.15 19.38
N ALA A 274 22.46 -3.15 18.98
CA ALA A 274 21.86 -4.24 18.21
C ALA A 274 22.58 -4.47 16.87
N ALA A 275 22.91 -3.41 16.14
CA ALA A 275 23.65 -3.50 14.87
C ALA A 275 25.06 -4.07 15.04
N LYS A 276 25.80 -3.62 16.06
CA LYS A 276 27.15 -4.15 16.37
C LYS A 276 27.10 -5.62 16.78
N ASN A 277 26.19 -5.99 17.67
CA ASN A 277 26.02 -7.37 18.11
C ASN A 277 25.63 -8.28 16.94
N TRP A 278 24.78 -7.81 16.04
CA TRP A 278 24.37 -8.56 14.86
C TRP A 278 25.55 -8.87 13.92
N LEU A 279 26.43 -7.90 13.67
CA LEU A 279 27.66 -8.12 12.90
C LEU A 279 28.61 -9.10 13.59
N GLN A 280 28.83 -8.92 14.89
CA GLN A 280 29.69 -9.79 15.69
C GLN A 280 29.20 -11.24 15.66
N ASN A 281 27.89 -11.46 15.86
CA ASN A 281 27.29 -12.78 15.83
C ASN A 281 27.39 -13.46 14.46
N LYS A 282 27.46 -12.69 13.38
CA LYS A 282 27.68 -13.19 12.02
C LYS A 282 29.15 -13.28 11.62
N ASN A 283 30.06 -12.82 12.48
CA ASN A 283 31.49 -12.70 12.18
C ASN A 283 31.75 -11.88 10.89
N ILE A 284 31.03 -10.77 10.72
CA ILE A 284 31.15 -9.85 9.56
C ILE A 284 31.79 -8.55 10.01
N GLN A 285 32.82 -8.10 9.30
CA GLN A 285 33.44 -6.79 9.53
C GLN A 285 32.68 -5.69 8.80
N VAL A 286 32.72 -4.45 9.32
CA VAL A 286 32.01 -3.31 8.70
C VAL A 286 32.38 -3.10 7.22
N LYS A 287 33.65 -3.33 6.86
CA LYS A 287 34.15 -3.21 5.48
C LYS A 287 33.60 -4.28 4.52
N GLU A 288 32.97 -5.33 5.05
CA GLU A 288 32.42 -6.47 4.29
C GLU A 288 30.91 -6.35 4.05
N ILE A 289 30.26 -5.32 4.62
CA ILE A 289 28.82 -5.11 4.48
C ILE A 289 28.47 -4.85 3.01
N THR A 290 27.59 -5.70 2.47
CA THR A 290 26.97 -5.52 1.16
C THR A 290 25.47 -5.28 1.30
N ASP A 291 24.76 -5.19 0.17
CA ASP A 291 23.30 -5.09 0.19
C ASP A 291 22.63 -6.35 0.72
N LYS A 292 23.30 -7.50 0.66
CA LYS A 292 22.83 -8.73 1.28
C LYS A 292 22.68 -8.53 2.78
N GLU A 293 23.75 -8.11 3.47
CA GLU A 293 23.73 -7.89 4.92
C GLU A 293 22.77 -6.76 5.30
N ARG A 294 22.69 -5.70 4.51
CA ARG A 294 21.71 -4.61 4.72
C ARG A 294 20.27 -5.11 4.66
N ASN A 295 19.93 -5.94 3.67
CA ASN A 295 18.59 -6.50 3.52
C ASN A 295 18.27 -7.50 4.64
N GLU A 296 19.22 -8.34 5.03
CA GLU A 296 19.07 -9.25 6.17
C GLU A 296 18.83 -8.47 7.49
N PHE A 297 19.52 -7.34 7.69
CA PHE A 297 19.29 -6.48 8.84
C PHE A 297 17.93 -5.76 8.79
N LEU A 298 17.48 -5.33 7.60
CA LEU A 298 16.11 -4.84 7.42
C LEU A 298 15.06 -5.90 7.77
N GLY A 299 15.30 -7.17 7.40
CA GLY A 299 14.48 -8.30 7.82
C GLY A 299 14.42 -8.44 9.34
N LEU A 300 15.54 -8.29 10.05
CA LEU A 300 15.57 -8.28 11.52
C LEU A 300 14.75 -7.13 12.11
N MET A 301 14.90 -5.92 11.56
CA MET A 301 14.12 -4.76 11.99
C MET A 301 12.62 -5.01 11.80
N ALA A 302 12.23 -5.53 10.63
CA ALA A 302 10.84 -5.85 10.33
C ALA A 302 10.29 -6.95 11.27
N GLU A 303 11.04 -8.03 11.50
CA GLU A 303 10.65 -9.12 12.40
C GLU A 303 10.38 -8.58 13.81
N ARG A 304 11.29 -7.76 14.33
CA ARG A 304 11.14 -7.18 15.67
C ARG A 304 9.93 -6.25 15.75
N TYR A 305 9.77 -5.36 14.78
CA TYR A 305 8.62 -4.45 14.77
C TYR A 305 7.29 -5.20 14.68
N TYR A 306 7.12 -6.06 13.67
CA TYR A 306 5.84 -6.72 13.41
C TYR A 306 5.48 -7.74 14.49
N SER A 307 6.46 -8.42 15.10
CA SER A 307 6.19 -9.32 16.23
C SER A 307 5.66 -8.59 17.46
N ILE A 308 6.25 -7.44 17.80
CA ILE A 308 5.83 -6.62 18.95
C ILE A 308 4.43 -6.04 18.70
N VAL A 309 4.24 -5.41 17.54
CA VAL A 309 2.99 -4.71 17.22
C VAL A 309 1.84 -5.70 17.01
N SER A 310 2.06 -6.80 16.29
CA SER A 310 1.01 -7.82 16.10
C SER A 310 0.60 -8.45 17.43
N LYS A 311 1.56 -8.78 18.31
CA LYS A 311 1.25 -9.28 19.66
C LYS A 311 0.40 -8.29 20.46
N ALA A 312 0.75 -7.00 20.42
CA ALA A 312 0.00 -5.96 21.13
C ALA A 312 -1.42 -5.78 20.56
N ILE A 313 -1.57 -5.69 19.23
CA ILE A 313 -2.87 -5.58 18.57
C ILE A 313 -3.74 -6.80 18.91
N LYS A 314 -3.26 -8.01 18.65
CA LYS A 314 -4.05 -9.25 18.82
C LYS A 314 -4.40 -9.55 20.28
N LYS A 315 -3.69 -8.97 21.25
CA LYS A 315 -4.05 -9.04 22.67
C LYS A 315 -5.32 -8.27 23.00
N TYR A 316 -5.53 -7.09 22.40
CA TYR A 316 -6.67 -6.21 22.70
C TYR A 316 -7.77 -6.24 21.63
N ASP A 317 -7.44 -6.71 20.43
CA ASP A 317 -8.37 -6.97 19.33
C ASP A 317 -7.92 -8.21 18.52
N PRO A 318 -8.42 -9.41 18.87
CA PRO A 318 -8.06 -10.64 18.17
C PRO A 318 -8.82 -10.83 16.84
N ASN A 319 -9.87 -10.04 16.59
CA ASN A 319 -10.83 -10.29 15.51
C ASN A 319 -10.45 -9.59 14.21
N HIS A 320 -9.97 -8.34 14.29
CA HIS A 320 -9.76 -7.51 13.12
C HIS A 320 -8.41 -7.74 12.43
N LEU A 321 -8.34 -7.41 11.14
CA LEU A 321 -7.14 -7.56 10.33
C LEU A 321 -6.03 -6.63 10.82
N TYR A 322 -4.83 -7.17 10.94
CA TYR A 322 -3.62 -6.35 11.00
C TYR A 322 -3.06 -6.15 9.59
N LEU A 323 -3.08 -4.91 9.10
CA LEU A 323 -2.75 -4.54 7.72
C LEU A 323 -1.29 -4.10 7.53
N GLY A 324 -0.47 -4.14 8.59
CA GLY A 324 0.92 -3.69 8.55
C GLY A 324 1.07 -2.16 8.54
N SER A 325 2.17 -1.68 7.95
CA SER A 325 2.64 -0.29 8.11
C SER A 325 2.74 0.51 6.79
N ARG A 326 2.01 0.08 5.75
CA ARG A 326 1.90 0.80 4.47
C ARG A 326 3.26 1.05 3.80
N PHE A 327 3.89 -0.01 3.30
CA PHE A 327 5.19 0.06 2.63
C PHE A 327 5.17 0.98 1.41
N HIS A 328 6.25 1.71 1.13
CA HIS A 328 6.22 2.77 0.12
C HIS A 328 7.51 2.95 -0.69
N SER A 329 8.67 2.54 -0.20
CA SER A 329 9.96 2.89 -0.81
C SER A 329 10.79 1.65 -1.14
N TYR A 330 12.06 1.64 -0.74
CA TYR A 330 13.04 0.58 -0.97
C TYR A 330 12.55 -0.78 -0.47
N GLU A 331 11.90 -0.80 0.68
CA GLU A 331 11.44 -2.01 1.36
C GLU A 331 10.47 -2.85 0.53
N LYS A 332 9.72 -2.24 -0.40
CA LYS A 332 8.84 -2.94 -1.35
C LYS A 332 9.57 -3.95 -2.24
N LYS A 333 10.90 -3.88 -2.32
CA LYS A 333 11.77 -4.72 -3.15
C LYS A 333 12.67 -5.65 -2.33
N VAL A 334 12.44 -5.77 -1.02
CA VAL A 334 13.29 -6.54 -0.10
C VAL A 334 12.53 -7.74 0.43
N ALA A 335 12.90 -8.94 -0.03
CA ALA A 335 12.22 -10.18 0.33
C ALA A 335 12.24 -10.45 1.84
N GLU A 336 13.34 -10.11 2.52
CA GLU A 336 13.54 -10.30 3.95
C GLU A 336 12.53 -9.50 4.78
N VAL A 337 12.17 -8.29 4.33
CA VAL A 337 11.14 -7.46 4.99
C VAL A 337 9.76 -8.10 4.83
N PHE A 338 9.43 -8.59 3.64
CA PHE A 338 8.12 -9.22 3.36
C PHE A 338 7.97 -10.58 4.05
N ASN A 339 9.04 -11.37 4.08
CA ASN A 339 9.08 -12.64 4.81
C ASN A 339 8.86 -12.42 6.32
N ALA A 340 9.49 -11.39 6.90
CA ALA A 340 9.27 -11.03 8.29
C ALA A 340 7.84 -10.54 8.55
N ALA A 341 7.35 -9.58 7.76
CA ALA A 341 6.00 -9.03 7.90
C ALA A 341 4.91 -10.10 7.74
N GLY A 342 5.06 -10.99 6.76
CA GLY A 342 4.10 -12.04 6.40
C GLY A 342 3.78 -13.03 7.52
N LYS A 343 4.66 -13.17 8.52
CA LYS A 343 4.40 -13.99 9.71
C LYS A 343 3.33 -13.39 10.64
N TYR A 344 3.11 -12.08 10.56
CA TYR A 344 2.39 -11.33 11.59
C TYR A 344 1.19 -10.56 11.07
N VAL A 345 1.21 -10.13 9.81
CA VAL A 345 0.11 -9.37 9.19
C VAL A 345 -0.88 -10.31 8.49
N ASP A 346 -2.13 -9.87 8.40
CA ASP A 346 -3.20 -10.60 7.71
C ASP A 346 -3.28 -10.22 6.22
N VAL A 347 -2.90 -8.97 5.89
CA VAL A 347 -2.81 -8.41 4.53
C VAL A 347 -1.65 -7.42 4.49
N ILE A 348 -0.82 -7.44 3.44
CA ILE A 348 0.28 -6.48 3.26
C ILE A 348 -0.26 -5.18 2.65
N ALA A 349 -0.16 -4.06 3.37
CA ALA A 349 -0.50 -2.74 2.86
C ALA A 349 0.68 -2.07 2.13
N VAL A 350 0.42 -1.51 0.94
CA VAL A 350 1.43 -0.84 0.10
C VAL A 350 0.93 0.49 -0.46
N ASN A 351 1.65 1.58 -0.20
CA ASN A 351 1.53 2.84 -0.93
C ASN A 351 2.34 2.73 -2.24
N TYR A 352 1.67 2.81 -3.39
CA TYR A 352 2.28 2.47 -4.68
C TYR A 352 2.19 3.63 -5.67
N TYR A 353 3.10 4.58 -5.45
CA TYR A 353 3.27 5.76 -6.29
C TYR A 353 4.28 5.54 -7.41
N ARG A 354 4.22 6.41 -8.43
CA ARG A 354 5.18 6.50 -9.53
C ARG A 354 5.32 5.25 -10.39
N GLU A 355 4.31 4.39 -10.36
CA GLU A 355 4.08 3.39 -11.40
C GLU A 355 2.87 3.81 -12.22
N TRP A 356 2.98 3.80 -13.54
CA TRP A 356 1.83 4.07 -14.41
C TRP A 356 0.85 2.89 -14.42
N THR A 357 1.42 1.69 -14.49
CA THR A 357 0.74 0.39 -14.37
C THR A 357 1.47 -0.41 -13.29
N PRO A 358 0.77 -1.00 -12.29
CA PRO A 358 1.39 -1.90 -11.32
C PRO A 358 2.27 -2.95 -12.00
N LEU A 359 3.50 -3.10 -11.51
CA LEU A 359 4.46 -4.05 -12.08
C LEU A 359 4.07 -5.47 -11.68
N GLN A 360 3.99 -6.37 -12.66
CA GLN A 360 3.65 -7.78 -12.41
C GLN A 360 4.66 -8.46 -11.49
N GLU A 361 5.95 -8.15 -11.66
CA GLU A 361 7.03 -8.66 -10.82
C GLU A 361 6.79 -8.32 -9.34
N ASP A 362 6.42 -7.08 -9.04
CA ASP A 362 6.18 -6.64 -7.66
C ASP A 362 5.00 -7.39 -7.02
N VAL A 363 3.86 -7.41 -7.69
CA VAL A 363 2.64 -8.02 -7.12
C VAL A 363 2.73 -9.54 -6.99
N ILE A 364 3.59 -10.19 -7.79
CA ILE A 364 3.93 -11.62 -7.65
C ILE A 364 4.88 -11.80 -6.47
N ASN A 365 5.97 -11.02 -6.43
CA ASN A 365 6.99 -11.12 -5.39
C ASN A 365 6.43 -10.86 -3.99
N TRP A 366 5.53 -9.88 -3.83
CA TRP A 366 4.93 -9.59 -2.52
C TRP A 366 4.19 -10.77 -1.92
N GLU A 367 3.42 -11.51 -2.71
CA GLU A 367 2.74 -12.72 -2.23
C GLU A 367 3.72 -13.88 -2.06
N ALA A 368 4.65 -14.06 -3.00
CA ALA A 368 5.65 -15.13 -2.93
C ALA A 368 6.55 -15.01 -1.68
N TRP A 369 6.94 -13.80 -1.29
CA TRP A 369 7.80 -13.55 -0.14
C TRP A 369 7.04 -13.55 1.19
N SER A 370 5.83 -12.99 1.23
CA SER A 370 5.08 -12.86 2.50
C SER A 370 4.14 -14.03 2.79
N GLY A 371 3.72 -14.77 1.76
CA GLY A 371 2.63 -15.75 1.86
C GLY A 371 1.25 -15.12 2.12
N LYS A 372 1.11 -13.80 1.92
CA LYS A 372 -0.10 -13.02 2.22
C LYS A 372 -0.61 -12.27 0.98
N PRO A 373 -1.91 -11.95 0.92
CA PRO A 373 -2.41 -10.99 -0.06
C PRO A 373 -1.89 -9.59 0.23
N PHE A 374 -2.03 -8.70 -0.75
CA PHE A 374 -1.74 -7.28 -0.58
C PHE A 374 -2.94 -6.40 -0.90
N ILE A 375 -2.90 -5.18 -0.36
CA ILE A 375 -3.85 -4.11 -0.63
C ILE A 375 -3.06 -2.84 -0.96
N ILE A 376 -3.43 -2.15 -2.05
CA ILE A 376 -2.80 -0.87 -2.38
C ILE A 376 -3.49 0.23 -1.59
N THR A 377 -2.74 0.93 -0.74
CA THR A 377 -3.32 1.84 0.24
C THR A 377 -3.13 3.30 -0.05
N GLU A 378 -2.28 3.66 -1.02
CA GLU A 378 -2.27 4.99 -1.64
C GLU A 378 -1.74 4.93 -3.06
N TRP A 379 -2.40 5.69 -3.92
CA TRP A 379 -2.03 5.92 -5.31
C TRP A 379 -2.97 7.03 -5.84
N TYR A 380 -2.47 7.90 -6.72
CA TYR A 380 -3.27 8.93 -7.39
C TYR A 380 -2.50 9.63 -8.51
N THR A 381 -3.21 10.45 -9.27
CA THR A 381 -2.69 11.47 -10.18
C THR A 381 -3.35 12.81 -9.96
N LYS A 382 -2.69 13.87 -10.42
CA LYS A 382 -3.03 15.29 -10.31
C LYS A 382 -3.30 15.85 -11.70
N GLY A 383 -4.40 16.55 -11.92
CA GLY A 383 -4.73 17.18 -13.19
C GLY A 383 -4.13 18.58 -13.29
N GLU A 384 -3.41 18.88 -14.37
CA GLU A 384 -2.92 20.23 -14.69
C GLU A 384 -4.09 21.21 -14.87
N ASP A 385 -5.17 20.75 -15.49
CA ASP A 385 -6.43 21.50 -15.69
C ASP A 385 -7.20 21.82 -14.40
N SER A 386 -6.75 21.34 -13.23
CA SER A 386 -7.27 21.80 -11.93
C SER A 386 -6.89 23.24 -11.60
N GLY A 387 -5.85 23.78 -12.24
CA GLY A 387 -5.26 25.08 -11.91
C GLY A 387 -4.37 25.06 -10.65
N MET A 388 -4.20 23.90 -10.01
CA MET A 388 -3.32 23.77 -8.85
C MET A 388 -1.84 23.69 -9.25
N PRO A 389 -0.92 24.23 -8.42
CA PRO A 389 0.52 24.11 -8.68
C PRO A 389 1.01 22.66 -8.75
N ASN A 390 0.42 21.74 -7.97
CA ASN A 390 0.74 20.32 -8.03
C ASN A 390 2.21 19.95 -7.73
N TYR A 391 2.96 20.81 -7.04
CA TYR A 391 4.35 20.52 -6.64
C TYR A 391 4.41 19.44 -5.57
N SER A 392 3.49 19.46 -4.60
CA SER A 392 3.49 18.53 -3.48
C SER A 392 2.92 17.14 -3.83
N GLY A 393 3.40 16.14 -3.08
CA GLY A 393 2.96 14.75 -3.15
C GLY A 393 3.48 13.95 -4.36
N ALA A 394 3.52 12.63 -4.20
CA ALA A 394 4.24 11.71 -5.09
C ALA A 394 3.50 11.30 -6.37
N GLY A 395 2.19 11.54 -6.46
CA GLY A 395 1.38 11.17 -7.64
C GLY A 395 1.83 11.86 -8.92
N TRP A 396 1.53 11.24 -10.07
CA TRP A 396 1.80 11.82 -11.38
C TRP A 396 1.02 13.12 -11.59
N ILE A 397 1.51 13.97 -12.49
CA ILE A 397 0.74 15.07 -13.07
C ILE A 397 0.34 14.64 -14.48
N VAL A 398 -0.95 14.74 -14.78
CA VAL A 398 -1.55 14.48 -16.10
C VAL A 398 -2.21 15.75 -16.64
N ARG A 399 -2.50 15.80 -17.94
CA ARG A 399 -3.08 16.99 -18.56
C ARG A 399 -4.47 17.31 -18.03
N THR A 400 -5.34 16.28 -17.98
CA THR A 400 -6.76 16.50 -17.71
C THR A 400 -7.35 15.63 -16.61
N GLN A 401 -8.49 16.05 -16.08
CA GLN A 401 -9.33 15.24 -15.19
C GLN A 401 -9.75 13.91 -15.83
N LYS A 402 -10.00 13.92 -17.15
CA LYS A 402 -10.23 12.70 -17.94
C LYS A 402 -9.02 11.77 -17.89
N ASP A 403 -7.82 12.28 -18.02
CA ASP A 403 -6.59 11.48 -17.93
C ASP A 403 -6.38 10.88 -16.54
N ARG A 404 -6.81 11.57 -15.48
CA ARG A 404 -6.84 11.00 -14.12
C ARG A 404 -7.77 9.77 -14.07
N GLY A 405 -8.93 9.86 -14.72
CA GLY A 405 -9.87 8.75 -14.87
C GLY A 405 -9.32 7.59 -15.71
N LEU A 406 -8.57 7.87 -16.78
CA LEU A 406 -7.88 6.86 -17.59
C LEU A 406 -6.80 6.14 -16.78
N PHE A 407 -6.00 6.88 -16.01
CA PHE A 407 -5.04 6.31 -15.07
C PHE A 407 -5.73 5.43 -14.03
N TYR A 408 -6.85 5.88 -13.45
CA TYR A 408 -7.61 5.10 -12.48
C TYR A 408 -7.93 3.71 -12.99
N GLN A 409 -8.48 3.61 -14.21
CA GLN A 409 -8.79 2.32 -14.81
C GLN A 409 -7.55 1.52 -15.17
N ASN A 410 -6.53 2.14 -15.77
CA ASN A 410 -5.31 1.45 -16.13
C ASN A 410 -4.66 0.74 -14.93
N PHE A 411 -4.54 1.48 -13.82
CA PHE A 411 -3.92 0.99 -12.60
C PHE A 411 -4.74 -0.14 -11.97
N THR A 412 -6.04 0.09 -11.77
CA THR A 412 -6.92 -0.88 -11.10
C THR A 412 -7.20 -2.13 -11.93
N LEU A 413 -7.24 -2.05 -13.26
CA LEU A 413 -7.35 -3.24 -14.11
C LEU A 413 -6.16 -4.19 -13.92
N ALA A 414 -4.93 -3.66 -13.78
CA ALA A 414 -3.77 -4.49 -13.45
C ALA A 414 -3.86 -5.10 -12.04
N LEU A 415 -4.45 -4.39 -11.07
CA LEU A 415 -4.70 -4.92 -9.74
C LEU A 415 -5.74 -6.04 -9.74
N LEU A 416 -6.84 -5.89 -10.47
CA LEU A 416 -7.89 -6.93 -10.58
C LEU A 416 -7.39 -8.17 -11.35
N GLU A 417 -6.51 -7.98 -12.34
CA GLU A 417 -5.84 -9.07 -13.05
C GLU A 417 -4.82 -9.82 -12.19
N SER A 418 -4.31 -9.18 -11.11
CA SER A 418 -3.55 -9.86 -10.08
C SER A 418 -4.48 -10.71 -9.21
N LYS A 419 -4.09 -11.96 -8.98
CA LYS A 419 -4.80 -12.88 -8.09
C LYS A 419 -4.48 -12.65 -6.61
N ASN A 420 -3.58 -11.71 -6.30
CA ASN A 420 -3.06 -11.48 -4.95
C ASN A 420 -3.50 -10.12 -4.36
N CYS A 421 -4.11 -9.25 -5.18
CA CYS A 421 -4.64 -7.97 -4.72
C CYS A 421 -6.07 -8.13 -4.18
N VAL A 422 -6.33 -7.62 -2.98
CA VAL A 422 -7.65 -7.73 -2.33
C VAL A 422 -8.36 -6.38 -2.15
N GLY A 423 -7.77 -5.31 -2.68
CA GLY A 423 -8.37 -3.97 -2.61
C GLY A 423 -7.43 -2.84 -3.03
N PHE A 424 -7.99 -1.65 -3.12
CA PHE A 424 -7.25 -0.43 -3.42
C PHE A 424 -7.91 0.81 -2.82
N HIS A 425 -7.09 1.71 -2.27
CA HIS A 425 -7.53 2.95 -1.63
C HIS A 425 -6.96 4.15 -2.39
N TRP A 426 -7.83 4.92 -3.05
CA TRP A 426 -7.41 6.15 -3.74
C TRP A 426 -7.10 7.24 -2.72
N PHE A 427 -5.96 7.92 -2.88
CA PHE A 427 -5.58 9.05 -2.04
C PHE A 427 -5.82 10.36 -2.82
N LYS A 428 -6.93 11.08 -2.60
CA LYS A 428 -7.86 11.02 -1.45
C LYS A 428 -9.24 11.62 -1.76
N TYR A 429 -10.09 11.82 -0.75
CA TYR A 429 -11.43 12.42 -0.92
C TYR A 429 -11.41 13.86 -1.48
N GLN A 430 -10.84 14.81 -0.74
CA GLN A 430 -10.85 16.24 -1.09
C GLN A 430 -9.46 16.72 -1.52
N ASP A 431 -9.39 17.69 -2.42
CA ASP A 431 -8.16 18.39 -2.79
C ASP A 431 -7.48 19.08 -1.60
N ASN A 432 -6.23 19.49 -1.80
CA ASN A 432 -5.53 20.31 -0.81
C ASN A 432 -6.02 21.77 -0.83
N ASP A 433 -5.77 22.45 0.27
CA ASP A 433 -5.96 23.89 0.40
C ASP A 433 -4.59 24.57 0.42
N PRO A 434 -4.16 25.24 -0.68
CA PRO A 434 -2.90 25.98 -0.73
C PRO A 434 -2.76 27.07 0.34
N SER A 435 -3.89 27.60 0.85
CA SER A 435 -3.87 28.61 1.91
C SER A 435 -3.62 28.02 3.30
N ASN A 436 -3.82 26.71 3.48
CA ASN A 436 -3.58 26.06 4.76
C ASN A 436 -2.09 25.77 4.96
N LEU A 437 -1.39 26.67 5.65
CA LEU A 437 0.04 26.52 5.87
C LEU A 437 0.44 25.52 6.98
N LYS A 438 -0.54 24.94 7.69
CA LYS A 438 -0.32 24.01 8.82
C LYS A 438 -0.45 22.53 8.42
N THR A 439 -0.94 22.25 7.21
CA THR A 439 -1.04 20.89 6.68
C THR A 439 0.34 20.28 6.42
N ASP A 440 0.40 18.94 6.42
CA ASP A 440 1.56 18.17 5.99
C ASP A 440 2.10 18.75 4.66
N PRO A 441 3.43 18.95 4.52
CA PRO A 441 4.00 19.54 3.31
C PRO A 441 3.64 18.81 2.01
N SER A 442 3.40 17.50 2.06
CA SER A 442 2.94 16.70 0.92
C SER A 442 1.50 17.02 0.53
N ASN A 443 0.70 17.64 1.40
CA ASN A 443 -0.71 17.95 1.25
C ASN A 443 -0.97 19.46 1.11
N ARG A 444 -0.05 20.20 0.49
CA ARG A 444 -0.12 21.66 0.41
C ARG A 444 -0.92 22.17 -0.77
N ASP A 445 -0.57 21.76 -1.98
CA ASP A 445 -0.94 22.48 -3.21
C ASP A 445 -1.30 21.54 -4.37
N ALA A 446 -1.86 20.37 -4.05
CA ALA A 446 -2.08 19.30 -5.01
C ALA A 446 -3.55 18.90 -5.20
N ASN A 447 -3.89 18.63 -6.46
CA ASN A 447 -5.16 18.09 -6.93
C ASN A 447 -5.24 16.58 -6.70
N LYS A 448 -5.40 16.16 -5.45
CA LYS A 448 -5.45 14.74 -5.03
C LYS A 448 -6.88 14.19 -4.90
N GLY A 449 -7.84 15.08 -4.71
CA GLY A 449 -9.23 14.80 -4.40
C GLY A 449 -10.02 14.25 -5.58
N ILE A 450 -11.09 13.53 -5.26
CA ILE A 450 -12.22 13.33 -6.18
C ILE A 450 -13.16 14.55 -6.20
N VAL A 451 -13.08 15.38 -5.15
CA VAL A 451 -13.75 16.68 -5.08
C VAL A 451 -12.74 17.80 -4.86
N LYS A 452 -13.06 18.98 -5.39
CA LYS A 452 -12.38 20.25 -5.12
C LYS A 452 -12.52 20.67 -3.65
N LEU A 453 -11.82 21.74 -3.28
CA LEU A 453 -11.96 22.36 -1.95
C LEU A 453 -13.41 22.77 -1.63
N ASP A 454 -14.17 23.24 -2.62
CA ASP A 454 -15.59 23.62 -2.53
C ASP A 454 -16.56 22.43 -2.70
N TYR A 455 -16.04 21.20 -2.65
CA TYR A 455 -16.78 19.96 -2.83
C TYR A 455 -17.40 19.78 -4.22
N THR A 456 -16.98 20.57 -5.23
CA THR A 456 -17.34 20.30 -6.63
C THR A 456 -16.71 18.99 -7.09
N LEU A 457 -17.51 18.09 -7.65
CA LEU A 457 -17.06 16.78 -8.11
C LEU A 457 -16.25 16.90 -9.40
N TYR A 458 -15.17 16.13 -9.50
CA TYR A 458 -14.46 15.92 -10.75
C TYR A 458 -15.10 14.79 -11.56
N SER A 459 -16.18 15.08 -12.28
CA SER A 459 -16.99 14.08 -13.01
C SER A 459 -16.17 13.21 -13.96
N ASP A 460 -15.26 13.80 -14.75
CA ASP A 460 -14.43 13.05 -15.70
C ASP A 460 -13.57 11.95 -15.04
N LEU A 461 -13.12 12.19 -13.80
CA LEU A 461 -12.44 11.20 -12.98
C LEU A 461 -13.44 10.19 -12.43
N THR A 462 -14.50 10.67 -11.79
CA THR A 462 -15.43 9.81 -11.03
C THR A 462 -16.30 8.94 -11.92
N ASP A 463 -16.58 9.34 -13.16
CA ASP A 463 -17.30 8.50 -14.13
C ASP A 463 -16.48 7.27 -14.50
N LYS A 464 -15.15 7.42 -14.63
CA LYS A 464 -14.23 6.29 -14.86
C LYS A 464 -14.09 5.41 -13.64
N MET A 465 -14.09 6.00 -12.43
CA MET A 465 -14.12 5.25 -11.17
C MET A 465 -15.40 4.41 -11.09
N LYS A 466 -16.57 5.03 -11.25
CA LYS A 466 -17.88 4.36 -11.21
C LYS A 466 -17.97 3.21 -12.20
N ALA A 467 -17.57 3.44 -13.45
CA ALA A 467 -17.59 2.43 -14.50
C ALA A 467 -16.76 1.19 -14.13
N LEU A 468 -15.66 1.36 -13.38
CA LEU A 468 -14.83 0.24 -12.92
C LEU A 468 -15.35 -0.39 -11.64
N ASN A 469 -15.59 0.41 -10.61
CA ASN A 469 -15.95 -0.05 -9.28
C ASN A 469 -17.23 -0.88 -9.30
N THR A 470 -18.20 -0.50 -10.13
CA THR A 470 -19.47 -1.23 -10.28
C THR A 470 -19.35 -2.54 -11.07
N ASN A 471 -18.18 -2.84 -11.63
CA ASN A 471 -17.92 -4.02 -12.46
C ASN A 471 -16.76 -4.89 -11.94
N VAL A 472 -16.24 -4.66 -10.73
CA VAL A 472 -15.03 -5.35 -10.24
C VAL A 472 -15.11 -6.87 -10.26
N TYR A 473 -16.25 -7.44 -9.87
CA TYR A 473 -16.41 -8.90 -9.86
C TYR A 473 -16.47 -9.48 -11.29
N SER A 474 -17.23 -8.84 -12.19
CA SER A 474 -17.30 -9.26 -13.60
C SER A 474 -15.94 -9.10 -14.30
N LEU A 475 -15.16 -8.07 -13.95
CA LEU A 475 -13.80 -7.88 -14.43
C LEU A 475 -12.85 -8.95 -13.89
N ILE A 476 -12.95 -9.32 -12.61
CA ILE A 476 -12.17 -10.41 -12.02
C ILE A 476 -12.49 -11.73 -12.73
N ASP A 477 -13.77 -12.07 -12.91
CA ASP A 477 -14.17 -13.32 -13.55
C ASP A 477 -13.68 -13.36 -15.01
N PHE A 478 -13.72 -12.23 -15.70
CA PHE A 478 -13.14 -12.07 -17.02
C PHE A 478 -11.63 -12.32 -17.05
N PHE A 479 -10.87 -11.71 -16.13
CA PHE A 479 -9.42 -11.92 -16.06
C PHE A 479 -9.04 -13.34 -15.61
N ASP A 480 -9.83 -13.96 -14.75
CA ASP A 480 -9.59 -15.33 -14.28
C ASP A 480 -9.95 -16.38 -15.32
N ALA A 481 -10.94 -16.10 -16.18
CA ALA A 481 -11.33 -16.95 -17.30
C ALA A 481 -10.34 -16.88 -18.48
N ARG A 482 -9.58 -15.77 -18.61
CA ARG A 482 -8.45 -15.69 -19.54
C ARG A 482 -7.41 -16.73 -19.13
N LYS A 483 -7.38 -17.85 -19.87
CA LYS A 483 -6.27 -18.81 -19.78
C LYS A 483 -4.97 -18.02 -19.98
N LYS A 484 -4.14 -17.99 -18.93
CA LYS A 484 -2.78 -17.45 -18.97
C LYS A 484 -1.84 -18.51 -19.50
#